data_AF-A0A4V5NI05-F1
#
_entry.id   AF-A0A4V5NI05-F1
#
_cell.length_a   1.000
_cell.length_b   1.000
_cell.length_c   1.000
_cell.angle_alpha   90.00
_cell.angle_beta   90.00
_cell.angle_gamma   90.00
#
_symmetry.space_group_name_H-M   'P 1'
#
loop_
_entity.id
_entity.type
_entity.pdbx_description
1 polymer ?
#
loop_
_entity_poly.entity_id
_entity_poly.type
_entity_poly.pdbx_seq_one_letter_code
_entity_poly.pdbx_strand_id
1 'polypeptide(L)'
;MIDLDRFGWEDTQFVIDPVHWFMAARIGAHEDPKQNIWRISYGEKAGLSNEELMERQEMKFEQMLPGHPKPSEYKILNKSPYRVHQRCVEKMRVGRVLLAADAAHLCNPFGGLGLTGGIVDVGALLQCFEGMHNGVADDSILDKYCEVQRRMWHDIINPVSTANIRRLHLQDPDKALEEDEILQLVQKSETDLDLSRELQSAGNELVYDYTQYYRPAPKAGSAVLAKLETAGNTSCKMASYAGLRPPAAKGKRLAVGKGITAVPLRLAYASEPLWHRISEPAESGDAVS
;
A
#
# COMPACT_ATOMS: atom_id res chain seq x y z
N MET A 1 10.42 -16.37 -9.37
CA MET A 1 9.64 -17.63 -9.31
C MET A 1 10.32 -18.56 -8.34
N ILE A 2 9.60 -18.98 -7.30
CA ILE A 2 10.07 -19.84 -6.22
C ILE A 2 8.84 -20.48 -5.56
N ASP A 3 8.93 -21.75 -5.18
CA ASP A 3 7.85 -22.48 -4.51
C ASP A 3 7.87 -22.19 -3.00
N LEU A 4 7.23 -21.08 -2.62
CA LEU A 4 7.04 -20.71 -1.21
C LEU A 4 5.72 -21.26 -0.64
N ASP A 5 4.76 -21.59 -1.51
CA ASP A 5 3.49 -22.23 -1.16
C ASP A 5 3.70 -23.54 -0.37
N ARG A 6 4.75 -24.31 -0.69
CA ARG A 6 5.10 -25.54 0.05
C ARG A 6 5.34 -25.34 1.55
N PHE A 7 5.65 -24.11 1.97
CA PHE A 7 5.82 -23.74 3.37
C PHE A 7 4.55 -23.19 4.02
N GLY A 8 3.40 -23.24 3.33
CA GLY A 8 2.13 -22.72 3.81
C GLY A 8 2.01 -21.20 3.75
N TRP A 9 2.87 -20.52 2.97
CA TRP A 9 2.80 -19.08 2.79
C TRP A 9 1.61 -18.68 1.92
N GLU A 10 0.80 -17.76 2.44
CA GLU A 10 -0.27 -17.08 1.70
C GLU A 10 0.26 -15.86 0.94
N ASP A 11 -0.64 -15.08 0.32
CA ASP A 11 -0.35 -13.99 -0.61
C ASP A 11 0.67 -12.95 -0.12
N THR A 12 0.74 -12.67 1.18
CA THR A 12 1.73 -11.72 1.72
C THR A 12 2.22 -12.17 3.10
N GLN A 13 3.54 -12.18 3.26
CA GLN A 13 4.22 -12.49 4.51
C GLN A 13 5.15 -11.35 4.89
N PHE A 14 5.15 -10.97 6.16
CA PHE A 14 6.13 -10.05 6.74
C PHE A 14 6.96 -10.83 7.76
N VAL A 15 8.28 -10.77 7.60
CA VAL A 15 9.24 -11.49 8.45
C VAL A 15 10.04 -10.50 9.25
N ILE A 16 9.96 -10.67 10.57
CA ILE A 16 10.63 -9.84 11.56
C ILE A 16 11.98 -10.50 11.87
N ASP A 17 13.06 -9.77 11.64
CA ASP A 17 14.42 -10.18 11.98
C ASP A 17 15.35 -8.96 11.97
N PRO A 18 16.26 -8.79 12.94
CA PRO A 18 17.13 -7.62 13.01
C PRO A 18 18.06 -7.44 11.80
N VAL A 19 18.33 -8.49 11.03
CA VAL A 19 19.30 -8.51 9.91
C VAL A 19 18.67 -8.99 8.59
N HIS A 20 17.82 -10.01 8.67
CA HIS A 20 17.21 -10.71 7.55
C HIS A 20 15.71 -10.45 7.46
N TRP A 21 15.24 -9.28 7.86
CA TRP A 21 13.86 -8.90 7.65
C TRP A 21 13.53 -8.76 6.16
N PHE A 22 12.32 -9.18 5.80
CA PHE A 22 11.79 -9.04 4.45
C PHE A 22 10.27 -9.09 4.43
N MET A 23 9.71 -8.75 3.28
CA MET A 23 8.34 -9.02 2.90
C MET A 23 8.33 -9.85 1.63
N ALA A 24 7.51 -10.90 1.62
CA ALA A 24 7.24 -11.72 0.45
C ALA A 24 5.80 -11.52 0.02
N ALA A 25 5.57 -11.05 -1.20
CA ALA A 25 4.24 -10.87 -1.78
C ALA A 25 4.10 -11.63 -3.08
N ARG A 26 3.01 -12.39 -3.24
CA ARG A 26 2.66 -13.07 -4.48
C ARG A 26 2.10 -12.03 -5.44
N ILE A 27 2.77 -11.84 -6.58
CA ILE A 27 2.41 -10.84 -7.60
C ILE A 27 1.97 -11.47 -8.93
N GLY A 28 2.07 -12.78 -9.05
CA GLY A 28 1.54 -13.55 -10.18
C GLY A 28 1.21 -14.97 -9.74
N ALA A 29 -0.07 -15.30 -9.74
CA ALA A 29 -0.54 -16.66 -9.44
C ALA A 29 -0.45 -17.55 -10.69
N HIS A 30 -0.14 -18.82 -10.48
CA HIS A 30 -0.09 -19.84 -11.51
C HIS A 30 -0.66 -21.15 -10.96
N GLU A 31 -1.26 -21.98 -11.83
CA GLU A 31 -1.85 -23.27 -11.44
C GLU A 31 -0.81 -24.22 -10.80
N ASP A 32 0.38 -24.25 -11.39
CA ASP A 32 1.58 -24.85 -10.77
C ASP A 32 2.21 -23.85 -9.77
N PRO A 33 2.17 -24.11 -8.45
CA PRO A 33 2.70 -23.19 -7.44
C PRO A 33 4.19 -22.87 -7.60
N LYS A 34 4.96 -23.75 -8.24
CA LYS A 34 6.39 -23.51 -8.52
C LYS A 34 6.61 -22.36 -9.50
N GLN A 35 5.59 -22.02 -10.27
CA GLN A 35 5.60 -20.94 -11.24
C GLN A 35 4.96 -19.65 -10.69
N ASN A 36 4.50 -19.65 -9.43
CA ASN A 36 4.09 -18.41 -8.77
C ASN A 36 5.24 -17.39 -8.79
N ILE A 37 4.89 -16.14 -9.08
CA ILE A 37 5.81 -15.01 -9.05
C ILE A 37 5.67 -14.34 -7.70
N TRP A 38 6.78 -14.32 -6.97
CA TRP A 38 6.91 -13.65 -5.68
C TRP A 38 7.83 -12.44 -5.83
N ARG A 39 7.41 -11.31 -5.27
CA ARG A 39 8.27 -10.16 -4.98
C ARG A 39 8.81 -10.32 -3.56
N ILE A 40 10.12 -10.28 -3.42
CA ILE A 40 10.81 -10.41 -2.13
C ILE A 40 11.56 -9.12 -1.86
N SER A 41 11.00 -8.25 -1.02
CA SER A 41 11.60 -6.97 -0.65
C SER A 41 12.29 -7.10 0.70
N TYR A 42 13.58 -6.77 0.79
CA TYR A 42 14.37 -7.04 1.99
C TYR A 42 15.37 -5.93 2.32
N GLY A 43 15.76 -5.89 3.59
CA GLY A 43 16.80 -4.98 4.06
C GLY A 43 18.20 -5.46 3.73
N GLU A 44 19.08 -4.52 3.37
CA GLU A 44 20.50 -4.76 3.17
C GLU A 44 21.37 -3.78 3.96
N LYS A 45 22.65 -4.09 4.02
CA LYS A 45 23.64 -3.24 4.67
C LYS A 45 23.78 -1.92 3.91
N ALA A 46 23.72 -0.81 4.65
CA ALA A 46 23.96 0.52 4.10
C ALA A 46 25.41 0.69 3.60
N GLY A 47 25.58 1.51 2.56
CA GLY A 47 26.89 1.90 2.03
C GLY A 47 27.50 0.94 1.00
N LEU A 48 26.78 -0.11 0.62
CA LEU A 48 27.13 -0.96 -0.51
C LEU A 48 26.72 -0.29 -1.83
N SER A 49 27.51 -0.50 -2.87
CA SER A 49 27.15 -0.18 -4.25
C SER A 49 26.03 -1.09 -4.76
N ASN A 50 25.34 -0.66 -5.82
CA ASN A 50 24.32 -1.48 -6.45
C ASN A 50 24.87 -2.84 -6.90
N GLU A 51 26.10 -2.89 -7.41
CA GLU A 51 26.76 -4.15 -7.83
C GLU A 51 26.98 -5.10 -6.65
N GLU A 52 27.53 -4.60 -5.54
CA GLU A 52 27.70 -5.40 -4.32
C GLU A 52 26.36 -5.89 -3.76
N LEU A 53 25.33 -5.04 -3.79
CA LEU A 53 23.96 -5.45 -3.41
C LEU A 53 23.43 -6.54 -4.32
N MET A 54 23.73 -6.48 -5.63
CA MET A 54 23.36 -7.50 -6.60
C MET A 54 23.99 -8.85 -6.28
N GLU A 55 25.31 -8.89 -6.06
CA GLU A 55 26.08 -10.11 -5.77
C GLU A 55 25.63 -10.84 -4.49
N ARG A 56 25.16 -10.08 -3.50
CA ARG A 56 24.71 -10.63 -2.21
C ARG A 56 23.34 -11.33 -2.26
N GLN A 57 22.65 -11.31 -3.41
CA GLN A 57 21.31 -11.89 -3.58
C GLN A 57 21.22 -13.32 -3.07
N GLU A 58 22.12 -14.17 -3.56
CA GLU A 58 22.05 -15.62 -3.38
C GLU A 58 22.25 -15.96 -1.90
N MET A 59 23.27 -15.36 -1.28
CA MET A 59 23.52 -15.46 0.14
C MET A 59 22.31 -15.01 0.96
N LYS A 60 21.68 -13.88 0.61
CA LYS A 60 20.48 -13.40 1.33
C LYS A 60 19.33 -14.38 1.21
N PHE A 61 19.03 -14.88 0.02
CA PHE A 61 17.94 -15.83 -0.19
C PHE A 61 18.18 -17.13 0.57
N GLU A 62 19.40 -17.66 0.50
CA GLU A 62 19.78 -18.85 1.25
C GLU A 62 19.63 -18.64 2.76
N GLN A 63 19.98 -17.47 3.30
CA GLN A 63 19.89 -17.21 4.74
C GLN A 63 18.47 -16.89 5.22
N MET A 64 17.70 -16.13 4.43
CA MET A 64 16.43 -15.55 4.89
C MET A 64 15.20 -16.37 4.50
N LEU A 65 15.23 -17.07 3.36
CA LEU A 65 14.05 -17.78 2.87
C LEU A 65 13.94 -19.18 3.48
N PRO A 66 12.71 -19.66 3.71
CA PRO A 66 12.48 -21.00 4.21
C PRO A 66 13.08 -22.05 3.27
N GLY A 67 13.71 -23.06 3.88
CA GLY A 67 14.35 -24.15 3.16
C GLY A 67 15.71 -23.82 2.52
N HIS A 68 16.25 -22.62 2.77
CA HIS A 68 17.60 -22.23 2.35
C HIS A 68 17.89 -22.50 0.86
N PRO A 69 17.05 -21.96 -0.05
CA PRO A 69 17.06 -22.35 -1.44
C PRO A 69 18.37 -21.97 -2.14
N LYS A 70 18.87 -22.87 -2.97
CA LYS A 70 20.02 -22.62 -3.84
C LYS A 70 19.59 -21.93 -5.14
N PRO A 71 20.52 -21.25 -5.87
CA PRO A 71 20.19 -20.58 -7.13
C PRO A 71 19.50 -21.47 -8.18
N SER A 72 19.71 -22.79 -8.14
CA SER A 72 19.03 -23.75 -9.02
C SER A 72 17.55 -23.98 -8.70
N GLU A 73 17.06 -23.56 -7.53
CA GLU A 73 15.70 -23.80 -7.04
C GLU A 73 14.75 -22.62 -7.27
N TYR A 74 15.25 -21.51 -7.79
CA TYR A 74 14.45 -20.33 -8.11
C TYR A 74 14.91 -19.69 -9.43
N LYS A 75 14.05 -18.85 -9.99
CA LYS A 75 14.39 -17.99 -11.12
C LYS A 75 14.12 -16.53 -10.76
N ILE A 76 15.16 -15.71 -10.78
CA ILE A 76 15.05 -14.26 -10.67
C ILE A 76 14.50 -13.71 -11.99
N LEU A 77 13.38 -12.98 -11.91
CA LEU A 77 12.78 -12.31 -13.07
C LEU A 77 13.23 -10.86 -13.17
N ASN A 78 13.40 -10.22 -12.01
CA ASN A 78 13.93 -8.88 -11.88
C ASN A 78 14.62 -8.77 -10.52
N LYS A 79 15.60 -7.88 -10.42
CA LYS A 79 16.18 -7.44 -9.16
C LYS A 79 16.46 -5.95 -9.27
N SER A 80 16.03 -5.19 -8.28
CA SER A 80 16.22 -3.75 -8.27
C SER A 80 16.60 -3.29 -6.85
N PRO A 81 17.87 -2.91 -6.62
CA PRO A 81 18.24 -2.09 -5.48
C PRO A 81 17.62 -0.70 -5.64
N TYR A 82 16.88 -0.25 -4.63
CA TYR A 82 16.23 1.06 -4.65
C TYR A 82 16.29 1.71 -3.28
N ARG A 83 15.92 2.98 -3.26
CA ARG A 83 16.08 3.81 -2.10
C ARG A 83 14.70 4.21 -1.53
N VAL A 84 14.47 4.05 -0.23
CA VAL A 84 13.20 4.35 0.47
C VAL A 84 13.24 5.68 1.21
N HIS A 85 12.16 6.44 1.14
CA HIS A 85 12.05 7.78 1.71
C HIS A 85 10.79 7.96 2.56
N GLN A 86 10.85 8.96 3.43
CA GLN A 86 9.71 9.66 3.98
C GLN A 86 9.86 11.13 3.60
N ARG A 87 9.22 11.54 2.50
CA ARG A 87 9.33 12.92 1.98
C ARG A 87 7.95 13.41 1.59
N CYS A 88 7.68 14.67 1.88
CA CYS A 88 6.53 15.39 1.34
C CYS A 88 7.06 16.72 0.82
N VAL A 89 6.50 17.22 -0.28
CA VAL A 89 6.83 18.55 -0.81
C VAL A 89 6.55 19.63 0.23
N GLU A 90 6.91 20.89 -0.01
CA GLU A 90 6.46 22.01 0.85
C GLU A 90 5.09 22.55 0.39
N LYS A 91 4.84 22.52 -0.92
CA LYS A 91 3.61 22.98 -1.56
C LYS A 91 3.17 21.97 -2.60
N MET A 92 1.91 21.54 -2.54
CA MET A 92 1.31 20.65 -3.55
C MET A 92 0.71 21.42 -4.73
N ARG A 93 0.70 22.76 -4.68
CA ARG A 93 0.17 23.62 -5.74
C ARG A 93 0.99 24.89 -5.91
N VAL A 94 1.24 25.25 -7.17
CA VAL A 94 1.78 26.55 -7.58
C VAL A 94 1.01 27.02 -8.82
N GLY A 95 0.13 28.01 -8.64
CA GLY A 95 -0.77 28.46 -9.69
C GLY A 95 -1.66 27.32 -10.19
N ARG A 96 -1.54 26.97 -11.48
CA ARG A 96 -2.32 25.90 -12.12
C ARG A 96 -1.62 24.54 -12.13
N VAL A 97 -0.44 24.43 -11.50
CA VAL A 97 0.30 23.17 -11.40
C VAL A 97 0.01 22.56 -10.04
N LEU A 98 -0.44 21.29 -10.05
CA LEU A 98 -0.70 20.49 -8.86
C LEU A 98 0.18 19.24 -8.86
N LEU A 99 0.60 18.81 -7.67
CA LEU A 99 1.35 17.58 -7.42
C LEU A 99 0.44 16.59 -6.68
N ALA A 100 0.56 15.31 -7.01
CA ALA A 100 -0.16 14.20 -6.39
C ALA A 100 0.72 12.94 -6.39
N ALA A 101 0.40 11.96 -5.55
CA ALA A 101 1.11 10.69 -5.44
C ALA A 101 2.63 10.91 -5.24
N ASP A 102 3.48 10.09 -5.87
CA ASP A 102 4.94 10.14 -5.74
C ASP A 102 5.58 11.52 -6.07
N ALA A 103 4.89 12.34 -6.89
CA ALA A 103 5.34 13.71 -7.17
C ALA A 103 5.14 14.66 -5.99
N ALA A 104 4.18 14.36 -5.10
CA ALA A 104 3.88 15.15 -3.91
C ALA A 104 4.49 14.56 -2.64
N HIS A 105 4.54 13.24 -2.52
CA HIS A 105 5.02 12.57 -1.33
C HIS A 105 5.51 11.16 -1.60
N LEU A 106 6.46 10.71 -0.78
CA LEU A 106 7.06 9.38 -0.81
C LEU A 106 6.97 8.80 0.60
N CYS A 107 6.62 7.52 0.67
CA CYS A 107 6.76 6.73 1.88
C CYS A 107 7.42 5.38 1.58
N ASN A 108 7.98 4.73 2.60
CA ASN A 108 8.51 3.40 2.42
C ASN A 108 7.39 2.39 2.08
N PRO A 109 7.67 1.33 1.31
CA PRO A 109 6.63 0.41 0.82
C PRO A 109 6.18 -0.62 1.87
N PHE A 110 6.87 -0.73 3.00
CA PHE A 110 6.60 -1.72 4.06
C PHE A 110 5.44 -1.25 4.93
N GLY A 111 4.25 -1.19 4.34
CA GLY A 111 3.00 -0.71 4.92
C GLY A 111 1.90 -0.49 3.88
N GLY A 112 2.23 -0.51 2.58
CA GLY A 112 1.27 -0.41 1.47
C GLY A 112 0.62 0.98 1.30
N LEU A 113 1.03 1.98 2.07
CA LEU A 113 0.38 3.29 2.06
C LEU A 113 0.79 4.20 0.91
N GLY A 114 1.86 3.90 0.17
CA GLY A 114 2.32 4.73 -0.95
C GLY A 114 1.32 4.75 -2.12
N LEU A 115 1.00 3.56 -2.66
CA LEU A 115 0.01 3.41 -3.73
C LEU A 115 -1.37 3.91 -3.28
N THR A 116 -1.76 3.58 -2.05
CA THR A 116 -3.03 3.99 -1.45
C THR A 116 -3.14 5.50 -1.36
N GLY A 117 -2.11 6.18 -0.86
CA GLY A 117 -2.05 7.64 -0.80
C GLY A 117 -2.18 8.27 -2.18
N GLY A 118 -1.51 7.72 -3.20
CA GLY A 118 -1.65 8.19 -4.57
C GLY A 118 -3.06 8.04 -5.15
N ILE A 119 -3.74 6.92 -4.90
CA ILE A 119 -5.14 6.71 -5.32
C ILE A 119 -6.07 7.72 -4.64
N VAL A 120 -5.88 7.92 -3.33
CA VAL A 120 -6.67 8.89 -2.55
C VAL A 120 -6.44 10.32 -3.06
N ASP A 121 -5.19 10.71 -3.37
CA ASP A 121 -4.89 12.02 -3.94
C ASP A 121 -5.64 12.27 -5.25
N VAL A 122 -5.64 11.29 -6.16
CA VAL A 122 -6.33 11.42 -7.45
C VAL A 122 -7.84 11.47 -7.25
N GLY A 123 -8.40 10.65 -6.36
CA GLY A 123 -9.82 10.69 -6.01
C GLY A 123 -10.25 12.04 -5.40
N ALA A 124 -9.40 12.65 -4.57
CA ALA A 124 -9.61 13.96 -4.00
C ALA A 124 -9.60 15.06 -5.08
N LEU A 125 -8.63 15.03 -5.99
CA LEU A 125 -8.56 15.97 -7.12
C LEU A 125 -9.78 15.85 -8.04
N LEU A 126 -10.27 14.62 -8.27
CA LEU A 126 -11.47 14.40 -9.07
C LEU A 126 -12.69 15.15 -8.49
N GLN A 127 -12.93 15.04 -7.18
CA GLN A 127 -13.99 15.79 -6.51
C GLN A 127 -13.76 17.30 -6.62
N CYS A 128 -12.53 17.77 -6.38
CA CYS A 128 -12.23 19.20 -6.50
C CYS A 128 -12.53 19.74 -7.90
N PHE A 129 -12.09 19.05 -8.95
CA PHE A 129 -12.33 19.45 -10.33
C PHE A 129 -13.79 19.31 -10.75
N GLU A 130 -14.51 18.29 -10.28
CA GLU A 130 -15.95 18.17 -10.51
C GLU A 130 -16.73 19.35 -9.92
N GLY A 131 -16.44 19.73 -8.67
CA GLY A 131 -17.05 20.89 -8.02
C GLY A 131 -16.80 22.18 -8.79
N MET A 132 -15.57 22.40 -9.25
CA MET A 132 -15.20 23.56 -10.07
C MET A 132 -15.89 23.54 -11.43
N HIS A 133 -15.92 22.39 -12.11
CA HIS A 133 -16.55 22.21 -13.41
C HIS A 133 -18.05 22.52 -13.37
N ASN A 134 -18.73 22.04 -12.32
CA ASN A 134 -20.17 22.25 -12.10
C ASN A 134 -20.50 23.65 -11.55
N GLY A 135 -19.50 24.50 -11.31
CA GLY A 135 -19.68 25.84 -10.77
C GLY A 135 -20.17 25.87 -9.31
N VAL A 136 -20.04 24.75 -8.60
CA VAL A 136 -20.42 24.61 -7.17
C VAL A 136 -19.22 24.73 -6.25
N ALA A 137 -17.99 24.75 -6.75
CA ALA A 137 -16.80 25.12 -6.00
C ALA A 137 -16.00 26.15 -6.79
N ASP A 138 -15.21 26.97 -6.10
CA ASP A 138 -14.23 27.84 -6.76
C ASP A 138 -12.81 27.30 -6.55
N ASP A 139 -11.84 28.02 -7.10
CA ASP A 139 -10.43 27.66 -7.10
C ASP A 139 -9.81 27.41 -5.70
N SER A 140 -10.45 27.90 -4.62
CA SER A 140 -9.98 27.68 -3.25
C SER A 140 -10.11 26.22 -2.78
N ILE A 141 -10.96 25.41 -3.44
CA ILE A 141 -11.07 23.98 -3.12
C ILE A 141 -9.75 23.23 -3.39
N LEU A 142 -8.95 23.70 -4.33
CA LEU A 142 -7.63 23.13 -4.63
C LEU A 142 -6.59 23.47 -3.54
N ASP A 143 -6.73 24.60 -2.86
CA ASP A 143 -5.91 24.92 -1.69
C ASP A 143 -6.29 24.01 -0.52
N LYS A 144 -7.58 23.70 -0.38
CA LYS A 144 -8.06 22.73 0.60
C LYS A 144 -7.57 21.32 0.32
N TYR A 145 -7.51 20.90 -0.95
CA TYR A 145 -6.84 19.65 -1.35
C TYR A 145 -5.39 19.62 -0.84
N CYS A 146 -4.63 20.69 -1.09
CA CYS A 146 -3.24 20.77 -0.65
C CYS A 146 -3.12 20.68 0.87
N GLU A 147 -3.97 21.38 1.63
CA GLU A 147 -3.97 21.35 3.08
C GLU A 147 -4.26 19.93 3.61
N VAL A 148 -5.34 19.32 3.14
CA VAL A 148 -5.82 18.03 3.66
C VAL A 148 -4.86 16.90 3.29
N GLN A 149 -4.39 16.79 2.04
CA GLN A 149 -3.51 15.68 1.66
C GLN A 149 -2.16 15.75 2.34
N ARG A 150 -1.60 16.95 2.53
CA ARG A 150 -0.37 17.13 3.33
C ARG A 150 -0.58 16.70 4.76
N ARG A 151 -1.69 17.11 5.38
CA ARG A 151 -2.03 16.71 6.74
C ARG A 151 -2.18 15.19 6.84
N MET A 152 -2.91 14.55 5.92
CA MET A 152 -3.05 13.08 5.91
C MET A 152 -1.69 12.38 5.77
N TRP A 153 -0.78 12.94 4.97
CA TRP A 153 0.57 12.40 4.88
C TRP A 153 1.33 12.51 6.21
N HIS A 154 1.30 13.67 6.86
CA HIS A 154 2.02 13.91 8.11
C HIS A 154 1.44 13.13 9.30
N ASP A 155 0.11 13.05 9.39
CA ASP A 155 -0.59 12.52 10.55
C ASP A 155 -0.84 11.01 10.45
N ILE A 156 -0.89 10.45 9.24
CA ILE A 156 -1.24 9.04 9.02
C ILE A 156 -0.15 8.32 8.22
N ILE A 157 0.12 8.72 6.97
CA ILE A 157 0.97 7.93 6.05
C ILE A 157 2.39 7.79 6.58
N ASN A 158 3.04 8.91 6.93
CA ASN A 158 4.41 8.93 7.43
C ASN A 158 4.58 8.14 8.75
N PRO A 159 3.79 8.40 9.82
CA PRO A 159 3.96 7.68 11.07
C PRO A 159 3.65 6.19 10.94
N VAL A 160 2.56 5.81 10.26
CA VAL A 160 2.17 4.39 10.12
C VAL A 160 3.19 3.62 9.29
N SER A 161 3.58 4.13 8.12
CA SER A 161 4.59 3.45 7.29
C SER A 161 5.96 3.39 7.99
N THR A 162 6.35 4.42 8.73
CA THR A 162 7.59 4.42 9.52
C THR A 162 7.54 3.40 10.65
N ALA A 163 6.42 3.28 11.36
CA ALA A 163 6.24 2.27 12.40
C ALA A 163 6.31 0.86 11.80
N ASN A 164 5.66 0.63 10.65
CA ASN A 164 5.63 -0.68 10.00
C ASN A 164 7.00 -1.17 9.55
N ILE A 165 7.83 -0.34 8.92
CA ILE A 165 9.19 -0.78 8.55
C ILE A 165 10.06 -1.04 9.78
N ARG A 166 9.98 -0.18 10.81
CA ARG A 166 10.73 -0.35 12.06
C ARG A 166 10.34 -1.65 12.76
N ARG A 167 9.05 -2.01 12.74
CA ARG A 167 8.52 -3.27 13.26
C ARG A 167 9.21 -4.49 12.65
N LEU A 168 9.71 -4.41 11.42
CA LEU A 168 10.38 -5.55 10.79
C LEU A 168 11.79 -5.80 11.32
N HIS A 169 12.50 -4.77 11.81
CA HIS A 169 13.94 -4.87 12.06
C HIS A 169 14.47 -4.23 13.34
N LEU A 170 13.64 -3.55 14.12
CA LEU A 170 14.03 -2.87 15.38
C LEU A 170 13.46 -3.52 16.64
N GLN A 171 12.85 -4.71 16.54
CA GLN A 171 12.33 -5.42 17.70
C GLN A 171 12.87 -6.85 17.78
N ASP A 172 12.74 -7.44 18.96
CA ASP A 172 13.09 -8.83 19.23
C ASP A 172 12.05 -9.76 18.57
N PRO A 173 12.43 -10.60 17.58
CA PRO A 173 11.48 -11.46 16.88
C PRO A 173 10.83 -12.52 17.78
N ASP A 174 11.48 -12.88 18.90
CA ASP A 174 10.93 -13.85 19.86
C ASP A 174 9.88 -13.21 20.77
N LYS A 175 9.92 -11.89 20.96
CA LYS A 175 9.00 -11.13 21.82
C LYS A 175 8.03 -10.24 21.06
N ALA A 176 8.16 -10.12 19.75
CA ALA A 176 7.37 -9.21 18.93
C ALA A 176 5.86 -9.31 19.18
N LEU A 177 5.34 -10.54 19.32
CA LEU A 177 3.91 -10.75 19.59
C LEU A 177 3.49 -10.37 21.03
N GLU A 178 4.40 -10.41 21.99
CA GLU A 178 4.15 -10.04 23.39
C GLU A 178 4.27 -8.54 23.61
N GLU A 179 5.09 -7.85 22.82
CA GLU A 179 5.44 -6.44 23.02
C GLU A 179 4.80 -5.48 22.01
N ASP A 180 4.37 -5.96 20.83
CA ASP A 180 3.79 -5.11 19.78
C ASP A 180 2.26 -5.19 19.73
N GLU A 181 1.61 -4.12 20.15
CA GLU A 181 0.14 -4.00 20.20
C GLU A 181 -0.53 -4.23 18.84
N ILE A 182 0.10 -3.82 17.73
CA ILE A 182 -0.45 -4.03 16.38
C ILE A 182 -0.38 -5.52 16.03
N LEU A 183 0.71 -6.21 16.36
CA LEU A 183 0.80 -7.66 16.11
C LEU A 183 -0.21 -8.44 16.96
N GLN A 184 -0.44 -8.02 18.21
CA GLN A 184 -1.49 -8.59 19.06
C GLN A 184 -2.89 -8.38 18.48
N LEU A 185 -3.15 -7.18 17.97
CA LEU A 185 -4.43 -6.85 17.35
C LEU A 185 -4.67 -7.67 16.07
N VAL A 186 -3.63 -7.80 15.22
CA VAL A 186 -3.66 -8.65 14.03
C VAL A 186 -3.92 -10.10 14.42
N GLN A 187 -3.23 -10.64 15.42
CA GLN A 187 -3.46 -12.00 15.90
C GLN A 187 -4.89 -12.19 16.40
N LYS A 188 -5.41 -11.26 17.22
CA LYS A 188 -6.78 -11.34 17.73
C LYS A 188 -7.80 -11.36 16.59
N SER A 189 -7.57 -10.59 15.53
CA SER A 189 -8.45 -10.51 14.36
C SER A 189 -8.60 -11.82 13.58
N GLU A 190 -7.71 -12.80 13.80
CA GLU A 190 -7.84 -14.13 13.19
C GLU A 190 -9.11 -14.86 13.62
N THR A 191 -9.62 -14.54 14.81
CA THR A 191 -10.82 -15.16 15.40
C THR A 191 -11.96 -14.18 15.65
N ASP A 192 -11.67 -12.88 15.65
CA ASP A 192 -12.65 -11.81 15.84
C ASP A 192 -12.98 -11.15 14.49
N LEU A 193 -14.11 -11.54 13.90
CA LEU A 193 -14.52 -11.07 12.58
C LEU A 193 -14.87 -9.58 12.54
N ASP A 194 -15.36 -9.02 13.64
CA ASP A 194 -15.72 -7.60 13.69
C ASP A 194 -14.45 -6.75 13.77
N LEU A 195 -13.51 -7.16 14.61
CA LEU A 195 -12.17 -6.56 14.63
C LEU A 195 -11.47 -6.70 13.27
N SER A 196 -11.59 -7.85 12.62
CA SER A 196 -11.03 -8.04 11.28
C SER A 196 -11.61 -7.03 10.28
N ARG A 197 -12.94 -6.81 10.28
CA ARG A 197 -13.56 -5.81 9.41
C ARG A 197 -13.11 -4.39 9.73
N GLU A 198 -12.96 -4.06 11.01
CA GLU A 198 -12.47 -2.75 11.45
C GLU A 198 -11.05 -2.49 10.95
N LEU A 199 -10.13 -3.44 11.14
CA LEU A 199 -8.75 -3.35 10.64
C LEU A 199 -8.70 -3.19 9.12
N GLN A 200 -9.54 -3.92 8.39
CA GLN A 200 -9.61 -3.81 6.93
C GLN A 200 -10.16 -2.45 6.47
N SER A 201 -10.93 -1.77 7.31
CA SER A 201 -11.53 -0.47 7.02
C SER A 201 -10.61 0.71 7.39
N ALA A 202 -9.51 0.47 8.11
CA ALA A 202 -8.59 1.52 8.56
C ALA A 202 -8.03 2.37 7.40
N GLY A 203 -7.89 1.80 6.20
CA GLY A 203 -7.48 2.56 5.01
C GLY A 203 -8.45 3.70 4.62
N ASN A 204 -9.71 3.64 5.05
CA ASN A 204 -10.70 4.68 4.78
C ASN A 204 -10.41 5.98 5.54
N GLU A 205 -9.56 5.97 6.57
CA GLU A 205 -9.16 7.17 7.30
C GLU A 205 -8.38 8.16 6.42
N LEU A 206 -7.78 7.67 5.33
CA LEU A 206 -7.11 8.52 4.35
C LEU A 206 -8.10 9.26 3.44
N VAL A 207 -9.34 8.77 3.32
CA VAL A 207 -10.35 9.36 2.44
C VAL A 207 -10.95 10.60 3.09
N TYR A 208 -11.04 11.67 2.31
CA TYR A 208 -11.66 12.92 2.72
C TYR A 208 -12.75 13.33 1.73
N ASP A 209 -13.91 13.73 2.24
CA ASP A 209 -15.03 14.20 1.44
C ASP A 209 -14.85 15.68 1.10
N TYR A 210 -14.54 16.02 -0.15
CA TYR A 210 -14.42 17.41 -0.60
C TYR A 210 -15.75 18.01 -1.03
N THR A 211 -16.79 17.19 -1.21
CA THR A 211 -18.14 17.66 -1.58
C THR A 211 -18.77 18.51 -0.49
N GLN A 212 -18.31 18.38 0.76
CA GLN A 212 -18.70 19.27 1.87
C GLN A 212 -18.36 20.74 1.63
N TYR A 213 -17.44 21.05 0.70
CA TYR A 213 -17.10 22.42 0.30
C TYR A 213 -17.89 22.93 -0.90
N TYR A 214 -18.79 22.13 -1.45
CA TYR A 214 -19.65 22.57 -2.54
C TYR A 214 -20.67 23.57 -2.01
N ARG A 215 -20.81 24.67 -2.75
CA ARG A 215 -21.86 25.66 -2.57
C ARG A 215 -23.19 25.06 -3.00
N PRO A 216 -24.29 25.46 -2.36
CA PRO A 216 -25.61 25.16 -2.86
C PRO A 216 -25.69 25.62 -4.33
N ALA A 217 -26.18 24.75 -5.21
CA ALA A 217 -26.39 25.12 -6.60
C ALA A 217 -27.20 26.44 -6.64
N PRO A 218 -26.81 27.42 -7.46
CA PRO A 218 -27.61 28.62 -7.63
C PRO A 218 -29.03 28.19 -8.02
N LYS A 219 -30.04 28.67 -7.29
CA LYS A 219 -31.45 28.45 -7.65
C LYS A 219 -31.60 28.85 -9.11
N ALA A 220 -31.84 27.86 -9.98
CA ALA A 220 -31.91 28.12 -11.40
C ALA A 220 -32.99 29.19 -11.65
N GLY A 221 -32.57 30.33 -12.19
CA GLY A 221 -33.48 31.25 -12.85
C GLY A 221 -34.05 30.56 -14.08
N SER A 222 -35.16 29.85 -13.89
CA SER A 222 -36.30 29.53 -14.76
C SER A 222 -36.18 29.31 -16.28
N ALA A 223 -35.05 29.50 -16.99
CA ALA A 223 -35.10 29.60 -18.45
C ALA A 223 -34.13 28.72 -19.25
N VAL A 224 -33.10 28.14 -18.64
CA VAL A 224 -32.05 27.43 -19.41
C VAL A 224 -32.10 25.90 -19.24
N LEU A 225 -32.64 25.39 -18.12
CA LEU A 225 -32.73 23.94 -17.88
C LEU A 225 -33.87 23.23 -18.63
N ALA A 226 -34.88 23.96 -19.12
CA ALA A 226 -35.98 23.38 -19.89
C ALA A 226 -35.60 22.90 -21.31
N LYS A 227 -34.34 23.10 -21.75
CA LYS A 227 -33.86 22.69 -23.08
C LYS A 227 -32.97 21.44 -23.09
N LEU A 228 -32.61 20.89 -21.93
CA LEU A 228 -31.75 19.69 -21.85
C LEU A 228 -32.50 18.42 -21.43
N GLU A 229 -33.75 18.52 -20.96
CA GLU A 229 -34.57 17.34 -20.57
C GLU A 229 -35.05 16.47 -21.75
N THR A 230 -34.66 16.76 -22.99
CA THR A 230 -34.97 15.92 -24.16
C THR A 230 -33.81 15.06 -24.66
N ALA A 231 -32.64 15.08 -24.01
CA ALA A 231 -31.50 14.26 -24.42
C ALA A 231 -30.79 13.60 -23.23
N GLY A 232 -31.02 12.30 -23.05
CA GLY A 232 -30.10 11.42 -22.32
C GLY A 232 -30.43 11.18 -20.85
N ASN A 233 -31.47 10.39 -20.59
CA ASN A 233 -31.64 9.73 -19.29
C ASN A 233 -30.56 8.63 -19.17
N THR A 234 -29.54 8.85 -18.34
CA THR A 234 -28.66 7.76 -17.87
C THR A 234 -28.38 7.98 -16.40
N SER A 235 -29.20 7.34 -15.55
CA SER A 235 -28.99 7.29 -14.12
C SER A 235 -27.78 6.39 -13.83
N CYS A 236 -26.68 6.97 -13.34
CA CYS A 236 -25.61 6.21 -12.73
C CYS A 236 -26.08 5.80 -11.32
N LYS A 237 -26.46 4.53 -11.15
CA LYS A 237 -26.72 3.96 -9.83
C LYS A 237 -25.39 3.76 -9.13
N MET A 238 -25.21 4.42 -7.98
CA MET A 238 -24.20 4.05 -6.98
C MET A 238 -24.42 2.58 -6.60
N ALA A 239 -23.45 1.72 -6.90
CA ALA A 239 -23.49 0.32 -6.47
C ALA A 239 -23.24 0.24 -4.95
N SER A 240 -24.17 -0.39 -4.23
CA SER A 240 -23.98 -0.76 -2.82
C SER A 240 -22.98 -1.91 -2.73
N TYR A 241 -21.89 -1.73 -1.98
CA TYR A 241 -21.00 -2.83 -1.62
C TYR A 241 -21.61 -3.64 -0.47
N ALA A 242 -22.29 -4.72 -0.82
CA ALA A 242 -22.67 -5.78 0.11
C ALA A 242 -22.49 -7.13 -0.60
N GLY A 243 -21.36 -7.80 -0.35
CA GLY A 243 -21.11 -9.11 -0.95
C GLY A 243 -19.65 -9.53 -1.03
N LEU A 244 -18.96 -9.61 0.10
CA LEU A 244 -17.73 -10.40 0.20
C LEU A 244 -17.91 -11.39 1.35
N ARG A 245 -17.90 -12.68 1.03
CA ARG A 245 -17.75 -13.73 2.04
C ARG A 245 -16.28 -13.73 2.49
N PRO A 246 -15.98 -13.63 3.79
CA PRO A 246 -14.61 -13.84 4.24
C PRO A 246 -14.22 -15.30 3.96
N PRO A 247 -13.05 -15.57 3.34
CA PRO A 247 -12.52 -16.93 3.29
C PRO A 247 -12.17 -17.39 4.70
N ALA A 248 -12.41 -18.66 5.00
CA ALA A 248 -12.18 -19.25 6.31
C ALA A 248 -10.71 -19.10 6.75
N ALA A 249 -10.48 -18.49 7.90
CA ALA A 249 -9.17 -18.39 8.52
C ALA A 249 -8.71 -19.77 9.00
N LYS A 250 -7.55 -20.22 8.50
CA LYS A 250 -6.74 -21.26 9.14
C LYS A 250 -5.30 -20.77 9.21
N GLY A 251 -5.05 -19.75 10.03
CA GLY A 251 -3.70 -19.35 10.40
C GLY A 251 -3.06 -20.44 11.24
N LYS A 252 -2.04 -21.13 10.72
CA LYS A 252 -1.10 -21.88 11.55
C LYS A 252 0.16 -21.03 11.70
N ARG A 253 0.66 -20.94 12.93
CA ARG A 253 2.03 -20.48 13.22
C ARG A 253 2.99 -21.35 12.42
N LEU A 254 3.66 -20.78 11.41
CA LEU A 254 4.68 -21.49 10.64
C LEU A 254 6.02 -21.15 11.26
N ALA A 255 6.55 -22.07 12.05
CA ALA A 255 7.91 -21.99 12.54
C ALA A 255 8.86 -22.18 11.35
N VAL A 256 9.56 -21.12 10.96
CA VAL A 256 10.56 -21.14 9.87
C VAL A 256 11.93 -21.64 10.37
N GLY A 257 12.06 -21.87 11.68
CA GLY A 257 13.30 -22.23 12.38
C GLY A 257 13.29 -21.59 13.77
N LYS A 258 14.28 -21.91 14.62
CA LYS A 258 14.42 -21.23 15.92
C LYS A 258 14.61 -19.73 15.69
N GLY A 259 13.79 -18.88 16.32
CA GLY A 259 13.96 -17.42 16.32
C GLY A 259 13.23 -16.63 15.22
N ILE A 260 12.40 -17.28 14.39
CA ILE A 260 11.70 -16.60 13.28
C ILE A 260 10.18 -16.71 13.46
N THR A 261 9.54 -15.58 13.71
CA THR A 261 8.08 -15.44 13.72
C THR A 261 7.61 -14.82 12.40
N ALA A 262 6.95 -15.61 11.55
CA ALA A 262 6.17 -15.07 10.45
C ALA A 262 4.78 -14.68 10.98
N VAL A 263 4.42 -13.40 10.85
CA VAL A 263 3.05 -12.95 11.13
C VAL A 263 2.35 -12.74 9.79
N PRO A 264 1.25 -13.45 9.51
CA PRO A 264 0.41 -13.13 8.36
C PRO A 264 -0.30 -11.80 8.63
N LEU A 265 0.36 -10.68 8.30
CA LEU A 265 -0.32 -9.39 8.21
C LEU A 265 -1.15 -9.37 6.92
N ARG A 266 -2.41 -9.83 7.01
CA ARG A 266 -3.46 -9.40 6.09
C ARG A 266 -3.83 -7.94 6.39
N LEU A 267 -2.96 -7.02 5.98
CA LEU A 267 -3.44 -5.68 5.65
C LEU A 267 -4.29 -5.85 4.39
N ALA A 268 -5.61 -5.77 4.51
CA ALA A 268 -6.49 -5.89 3.37
C ALA A 268 -6.16 -4.81 2.36
N TYR A 269 -5.61 -5.25 1.23
CA TYR A 269 -5.70 -4.54 -0.02
C TYR A 269 -6.66 -5.32 -0.89
N ALA A 270 -7.67 -4.62 -1.41
CA ALA A 270 -8.60 -5.17 -2.39
C ALA A 270 -7.78 -5.79 -3.53
N SER A 271 -7.90 -7.10 -3.69
CA SER A 271 -7.08 -7.93 -4.57
C SER A 271 -7.55 -7.87 -6.03
N GLU A 272 -7.67 -6.68 -6.62
CA GLU A 272 -7.76 -6.53 -8.08
C GLU A 272 -6.88 -5.37 -8.59
N PRO A 273 -5.92 -5.62 -9.50
CA PRO A 273 -4.99 -4.61 -9.98
C PRO A 273 -5.60 -3.78 -11.11
N LEU A 274 -5.75 -2.48 -10.89
CA LEU A 274 -5.92 -1.52 -11.96
C LEU A 274 -4.52 -1.05 -12.43
N TRP A 275 -4.29 -1.06 -13.74
CA TRP A 275 -3.25 -0.30 -14.48
C TRP A 275 -1.85 -0.95 -14.67
N HIS A 276 -1.65 -1.54 -15.86
CA HIS A 276 -0.35 -1.90 -16.42
C HIS A 276 0.45 -0.67 -16.93
N ARG A 277 1.78 -0.70 -16.70
CA ARG A 277 2.91 0.04 -17.35
C ARG A 277 3.10 1.55 -17.02
N ILE A 278 4.27 1.89 -16.44
CA ILE A 278 5.36 2.77 -16.98
C ILE A 278 6.43 3.02 -15.87
N SER A 279 7.66 3.22 -16.32
CA SER A 279 8.99 3.07 -15.68
C SER A 279 9.61 4.31 -14.99
N GLU A 280 10.57 4.02 -14.10
CA GLU A 280 11.50 4.79 -13.22
C GLU A 280 12.60 5.66 -13.94
N PRO A 281 13.65 6.26 -13.28
CA PRO A 281 13.96 6.49 -11.82
C PRO A 281 14.52 7.90 -11.41
N ALA A 282 14.66 8.18 -10.09
CA ALA A 282 15.97 8.43 -9.38
C ALA A 282 15.90 8.96 -7.90
N GLU A 283 16.49 8.19 -6.94
CA GLU A 283 17.28 8.48 -5.68
C GLU A 283 16.71 9.26 -4.44
N SER A 284 16.98 8.98 -3.13
CA SER A 284 18.11 8.32 -2.39
C SER A 284 17.98 7.97 -0.84
N GLY A 285 18.31 6.70 -0.43
CA GLY A 285 18.39 5.94 0.88
C GLY A 285 18.12 4.38 0.79
N ASP A 286 19.09 3.44 0.89
CA ASP A 286 19.12 2.03 0.29
C ASP A 286 18.26 0.85 0.84
N ALA A 287 17.69 0.04 -0.07
CA ALA A 287 16.91 -1.22 0.07
C ALA A 287 17.00 -2.10 -1.22
N VAL A 288 16.56 -3.37 -1.21
CA VAL A 288 16.57 -4.26 -2.41
C VAL A 288 15.23 -4.98 -2.61
N SER A 289 14.74 -5.06 -3.87
CA SER A 289 13.52 -5.81 -4.29
C SER A 289 13.79 -6.84 -5.38
#